data_AF-A0A944BY16-F1
#
_entry.id   AF-A0A944BY16-F1
#
_cell.length_a   1.000
_cell.length_b   1.000
_cell.length_c   1.000
_cell.angle_alpha   90.00
_cell.angle_beta   90.00
_cell.angle_gamma   90.00
#
_symmetry.space_group_name_H-M   'P 1'
#
loop_
_entity.id
_entity.type
_entity.pdbx_description
1 polymer ?
#
loop_
_entity_poly.entity_id
_entity_poly.type
_entity_poly.pdbx_seq_one_letter_code
_entity_poly.pdbx_strand_id
1 'polypeptide(L)'
;GMLHDKGYYSAFFHGAQNGSMGFEAFARATGYDKYFGRTEYNADPKGGGDADFDGMWAVWDEPYLQHVVRMVNGFKQPFVASVFTASSHHPFKVPEQYAATFKDEGGQPIHKCVRYTDMALRKFFEAASKQPWYKNTVFVLVADHTNQNTHPYYKTDQGLYSIPIIFYTPDGSLETGMKQGVIAQQIDVLPTLMGMLGYDKPYIAFGCDLLHTPAAQTWAFNYNNGVYQYFKGDFLLQFDGQKTKALYRFKTDSLLKQNLAGKLPIQSQLENELKSLIQQYMHRMPTNTLIM
;
A
#
# COMPACT_ATOMS: atom_id res chain seq x y z
N GLY A 1 19.19 3.85 -0.23
CA GLY A 1 18.41 2.59 -0.37
C GLY A 1 18.85 1.80 -1.60
N MET A 2 18.26 0.63 -1.88
CA MET A 2 18.67 -0.29 -2.97
C MET A 2 18.81 0.39 -4.35
N LEU A 3 17.88 1.27 -4.70
CA LEU A 3 17.88 1.95 -6.01
C LEU A 3 18.91 3.10 -6.12
N HIS A 4 19.43 3.60 -4.99
CA HIS A 4 20.47 4.64 -4.99
C HIS A 4 21.72 4.18 -5.77
N ASP A 5 22.12 2.92 -5.57
CA ASP A 5 23.25 2.32 -6.29
C ASP A 5 23.01 2.16 -7.80
N LYS A 6 21.77 2.27 -8.24
CA LYS A 6 21.36 2.30 -9.64
C LYS A 6 21.17 3.73 -10.17
N GLY A 7 21.61 4.73 -9.39
CA GLY A 7 21.57 6.14 -9.76
C GLY A 7 20.21 6.80 -9.58
N TYR A 8 19.26 6.16 -8.89
CA TYR A 8 17.94 6.73 -8.65
C TYR A 8 18.01 7.87 -7.63
N TYR A 9 17.29 8.94 -7.94
CA TYR A 9 16.92 9.95 -6.95
C TYR A 9 15.65 9.50 -6.20
N SER A 10 15.62 9.63 -4.89
CA SER A 10 14.55 9.09 -4.04
C SER A 10 13.90 10.17 -3.19
N ALA A 11 12.57 10.25 -3.23
CA ALA A 11 11.81 11.22 -2.46
C ALA A 11 10.57 10.61 -1.79
N PHE A 12 10.30 11.02 -0.56
CA PHE A 12 9.07 10.70 0.16
C PHE A 12 8.23 11.97 0.36
N PHE A 13 6.97 11.91 -0.02
CA PHE A 13 6.01 13.01 0.04
C PHE A 13 4.90 12.66 1.04
N HIS A 14 4.68 13.55 2.00
CA HIS A 14 3.62 13.43 2.99
C HIS A 14 3.16 14.81 3.42
N GLY A 15 1.94 15.21 3.04
CA GLY A 15 1.44 16.57 3.23
C GLY A 15 1.23 17.02 4.69
N ALA A 16 1.52 16.17 5.66
CA ALA A 16 1.48 16.51 7.07
C ALA A 16 2.70 17.32 7.52
N GLN A 17 2.63 17.82 8.75
CA GLN A 17 3.79 18.40 9.44
C GLN A 17 4.99 17.43 9.39
N ASN A 18 6.18 17.95 9.10
CA ASN A 18 7.40 17.14 9.10
C ASN A 18 7.58 16.46 10.48
N GLY A 19 7.93 15.18 10.47
CA GLY A 19 8.02 14.35 11.68
C GLY A 19 6.73 13.62 12.08
N SER A 20 5.56 14.01 11.55
CA SER A 20 4.30 13.31 11.81
C SER A 20 4.38 11.81 11.46
N MET A 21 3.83 10.98 12.35
CA MET A 21 3.84 9.51 12.26
C MET A 21 5.23 8.87 12.16
N GLY A 22 6.32 9.62 12.36
CA GLY A 22 7.69 9.13 12.24
C GLY A 22 8.16 8.89 10.80
N PHE A 23 7.36 9.20 9.78
CA PHE A 23 7.71 8.93 8.37
C PHE A 23 8.97 9.65 7.92
N GLU A 24 9.22 10.87 8.41
CA GLU A 24 10.43 11.61 8.07
C GLU A 24 11.69 10.92 8.60
N ALA A 25 11.65 10.47 9.85
CA ALA A 25 12.76 9.71 10.45
C ALA A 25 12.97 8.37 9.73
N PHE A 26 11.87 7.67 9.41
CA PHE A 26 11.91 6.41 8.67
C PHE A 26 12.47 6.60 7.24
N ALA A 27 12.03 7.62 6.50
CA ALA A 27 12.51 7.91 5.16
C ALA A 27 14.03 8.19 5.16
N ARG A 28 14.52 8.97 6.14
CA ARG A 28 15.96 9.20 6.33
C ARG A 28 16.70 7.90 6.65
N ALA A 29 16.19 7.11 7.60
CA ALA A 29 16.84 5.86 8.03
C ALA A 29 16.90 4.80 6.93
N THR A 30 15.91 4.78 6.02
CA THR A 30 15.86 3.87 4.86
C THR A 30 16.61 4.39 3.63
N GLY A 31 17.15 5.61 3.73
CA GLY A 31 18.04 6.20 2.73
C GLY A 31 17.30 6.80 1.53
N TYR A 32 16.18 7.48 1.77
CA TYR A 32 15.60 8.46 0.84
C TYR A 32 16.48 9.72 0.80
N ASP A 33 16.66 10.31 -0.39
CA ASP A 33 17.45 11.53 -0.57
C ASP A 33 16.72 12.77 -0.05
N LYS A 34 15.39 12.80 -0.19
CA LYS A 34 14.55 13.90 0.29
C LYS A 34 13.23 13.45 0.89
N TYR A 35 12.76 14.30 1.80
CA TYR A 35 11.42 14.27 2.34
C TYR A 35 10.76 15.62 2.04
N PHE A 36 9.54 15.59 1.53
CA PHE A 36 8.72 16.75 1.26
C PHE A 36 7.50 16.68 2.17
N GLY A 37 7.50 17.46 3.23
CA GLY A 37 6.39 17.63 4.15
C GLY A 37 5.61 18.90 3.88
N ARG A 38 4.76 19.29 4.84
CA ARG A 38 4.09 20.59 4.83
C ARG A 38 5.08 21.76 4.82
N THR A 39 6.26 21.62 5.42
CA THR A 39 7.29 22.67 5.43
C THR A 39 7.71 23.02 4.00
N GLU A 40 8.01 22.00 3.19
CA GLU A 40 8.41 22.17 1.79
C GLU A 40 7.24 22.65 0.92
N TYR A 41 6.01 22.18 1.20
CA TYR A 41 4.80 22.66 0.53
C TYR A 41 4.58 24.16 0.76
N ASN A 42 4.70 24.62 2.00
CA ASN A 42 4.50 26.01 2.38
C ASN A 42 5.60 26.95 1.84
N ALA A 43 6.80 26.41 1.57
CA ALA A 43 7.90 27.16 0.97
C ALA A 43 7.79 27.27 -0.56
N ASP A 44 6.97 26.43 -1.22
CA ASP A 44 6.73 26.50 -2.67
C ASP A 44 5.80 27.68 -2.97
N PRO A 45 6.25 28.73 -3.70
CA PRO A 45 5.40 29.87 -4.04
C PRO A 45 4.26 29.53 -5.00
N LYS A 46 4.27 28.31 -5.59
CA LYS A 46 3.17 27.77 -6.39
C LYS A 46 2.18 26.92 -5.58
N GLY A 47 2.46 26.68 -4.30
CA GLY A 47 1.52 26.08 -3.35
C GLY A 47 0.61 27.12 -2.72
N GLY A 48 -0.57 26.71 -2.23
CA GLY A 48 -1.46 27.58 -1.45
C GLY A 48 -1.06 27.71 0.03
N GLY A 49 0.05 27.08 0.43
CA GLY A 49 0.56 27.09 1.80
C GLY A 49 -0.48 26.62 2.82
N ASP A 50 -0.60 27.33 3.93
CA ASP A 50 -1.53 26.99 5.02
C ASP A 50 -3.00 27.09 4.63
N ALA A 51 -3.36 27.77 3.53
CA ALA A 51 -4.74 27.80 3.05
C ALA A 51 -5.23 26.42 2.57
N ASP A 52 -4.30 25.54 2.18
CA ASP A 52 -4.61 24.18 1.74
C ASP A 52 -4.49 23.14 2.87
N PHE A 53 -4.19 23.56 4.11
CA PHE A 53 -4.18 22.66 5.26
C PHE A 53 -5.60 22.31 5.69
N ASP A 54 -5.86 21.04 5.95
CA ASP A 54 -7.18 20.55 6.39
C ASP A 54 -7.56 20.96 7.83
N GLY A 55 -6.61 21.57 8.55
CA GLY A 55 -6.76 21.98 9.94
C GLY A 55 -6.42 20.89 10.96
N MET A 56 -6.05 19.68 10.52
CA MET A 56 -5.82 18.54 11.42
C MET A 56 -4.68 17.60 11.01
N TRP A 57 -4.68 17.05 9.80
CA TRP A 57 -3.74 16.01 9.37
C TRP A 57 -2.68 16.52 8.41
N ALA A 58 -3.10 17.15 7.31
CA ALA A 58 -2.23 17.41 6.18
C ALA A 58 -2.81 18.47 5.24
N VAL A 59 -1.96 18.91 4.31
CA VAL A 59 -2.42 19.57 3.10
C VAL A 59 -3.40 18.64 2.36
N TRP A 60 -4.52 19.18 1.88
CA TRP A 60 -5.52 18.43 1.13
C TRP A 60 -4.90 17.68 -0.07
N ASP A 61 -5.42 16.48 -0.39
CA ASP A 61 -4.81 15.59 -1.37
C ASP A 61 -4.69 16.22 -2.76
N GLU A 62 -5.69 16.98 -3.23
CA GLU A 62 -5.64 17.62 -4.55
C GLU A 62 -4.45 18.59 -4.69
N PRO A 63 -4.36 19.68 -3.91
CA PRO A 63 -3.24 20.62 -4.06
C PRO A 63 -1.90 19.96 -3.78
N TYR A 64 -1.83 19.03 -2.82
CA TYR A 64 -0.59 18.34 -2.50
C TYR A 64 -0.11 17.42 -3.64
N LEU A 65 -1.00 16.66 -4.27
CA LEU A 65 -0.65 15.84 -5.44
C LEU A 65 -0.22 16.69 -6.65
N GLN A 66 -0.78 17.90 -6.82
CA GLN A 66 -0.27 18.83 -7.84
C GLN A 66 1.15 19.32 -7.50
N HIS A 67 1.45 19.55 -6.23
CA HIS A 67 2.82 19.84 -5.79
C HIS A 67 3.78 18.68 -6.07
N VAL A 68 3.37 17.43 -5.81
CA VAL A 68 4.18 16.24 -6.15
C VAL A 68 4.58 16.24 -7.63
N VAL A 69 3.63 16.44 -8.55
CA VAL A 69 3.93 16.46 -10.00
C VAL A 69 4.96 17.54 -10.34
N ARG A 70 4.83 18.74 -9.75
CA ARG A 70 5.79 19.83 -9.98
C ARG A 70 7.19 19.49 -9.47
N MET A 71 7.29 18.94 -8.26
CA MET A 71 8.58 18.59 -7.65
C MET A 71 9.27 17.46 -8.42
N VAL A 72 8.53 16.39 -8.72
CA VAL A 72 9.05 15.23 -9.46
C VAL A 72 9.55 15.62 -10.85
N ASN A 73 8.91 16.57 -11.53
CA ASN A 73 9.37 17.05 -12.82
C ASN A 73 10.76 17.71 -12.80
N GLY A 74 11.22 18.16 -11.62
CA GLY A 74 12.57 18.70 -11.42
C GLY A 74 13.61 17.66 -11.00
N PHE A 75 13.23 16.40 -10.78
CA PHE A 75 14.15 15.38 -10.27
C PHE A 75 15.12 14.88 -11.34
N LYS A 76 16.32 14.51 -10.88
CA LYS A 76 17.24 13.71 -11.69
C LYS A 76 16.61 12.35 -11.95
N GLN A 77 16.51 11.97 -13.23
CA GLN A 77 16.05 10.65 -13.63
C GLN A 77 17.22 9.64 -13.65
N PRO A 78 16.98 8.35 -13.32
CA PRO A 78 15.70 7.79 -12.87
C PRO A 78 15.37 8.23 -11.43
N PHE A 79 14.09 8.17 -11.05
CA PHE A 79 13.66 8.50 -9.69
C PHE A 79 12.67 7.48 -9.13
N VAL A 80 12.55 7.48 -7.80
CA VAL A 80 11.47 6.83 -7.05
C VAL A 80 10.82 7.86 -6.14
N ALA A 81 9.50 7.98 -6.23
CA ALA A 81 8.72 8.89 -5.40
C ALA A 81 7.62 8.10 -4.69
N SER A 82 7.60 8.18 -3.37
CA SER A 82 6.50 7.64 -2.55
C SER A 82 5.65 8.78 -2.05
N VAL A 83 4.32 8.64 -2.14
CA VAL A 83 3.36 9.67 -1.75
C VAL A 83 2.36 9.06 -0.79
N PHE A 84 2.18 9.70 0.37
CA PHE A 84 1.19 9.32 1.37
C PHE A 84 0.06 10.34 1.41
N THR A 85 -1.10 9.97 0.88
CA THR A 85 -2.34 10.76 0.91
C THR A 85 -2.99 10.71 2.29
N ALA A 86 -3.74 11.74 2.68
CA ALA A 86 -4.22 11.88 4.05
C ALA A 86 -5.69 12.33 4.18
N SER A 87 -6.35 12.76 3.10
CA SER A 87 -7.69 13.38 3.19
C SER A 87 -8.80 12.40 3.60
N SER A 88 -8.62 11.09 3.40
CA SER A 88 -9.57 10.04 3.77
C SER A 88 -9.50 9.61 5.25
N HIS A 89 -9.26 10.56 6.15
CA HIS A 89 -9.14 10.30 7.59
C HIS A 89 -10.17 11.09 8.41
N HIS A 90 -10.43 10.67 9.66
CA HIS A 90 -11.35 11.40 10.55
C HIS A 90 -10.85 12.84 10.72
N PRO A 91 -11.69 13.89 10.76
CA PRO A 91 -13.14 13.89 10.97
C PRO A 91 -13.95 13.77 9.67
N PHE A 92 -13.34 13.24 8.60
CA PHE A 92 -13.98 13.01 7.31
C PHE A 92 -14.55 14.31 6.72
N LYS A 93 -13.66 15.27 6.49
CA LYS A 93 -13.97 16.53 5.82
C LYS A 93 -13.43 16.52 4.39
N VAL A 94 -13.97 17.39 3.57
CA VAL A 94 -13.47 17.74 2.24
C VAL A 94 -13.33 19.27 2.19
N PRO A 95 -12.51 19.84 1.28
CA PRO A 95 -12.43 21.28 1.12
C PRO A 95 -13.81 21.90 0.88
N GLU A 96 -14.05 23.10 1.43
CA GLU A 96 -15.37 23.76 1.42
C GLU A 96 -15.97 23.88 0.01
N GLN A 97 -15.14 24.21 -0.99
CA GLN A 97 -15.53 24.30 -2.39
C GLN A 97 -16.12 22.99 -2.98
N TYR A 98 -15.84 21.84 -2.36
CA TYR A 98 -16.37 20.54 -2.76
C TYR A 98 -17.47 20.01 -1.84
N ALA A 99 -17.85 20.74 -0.78
CA ALA A 99 -18.85 20.27 0.19
C ALA A 99 -20.22 19.97 -0.46
N ALA A 100 -20.59 20.72 -1.50
CA ALA A 100 -21.82 20.49 -2.27
C ALA A 100 -21.67 19.34 -3.29
N THR A 101 -20.45 19.02 -3.72
CA THR A 101 -20.14 17.98 -4.73
C THR A 101 -20.02 16.60 -4.10
N PHE A 102 -19.28 16.49 -2.99
CA PHE A 102 -19.06 15.23 -2.28
C PHE A 102 -19.89 15.20 -1.01
N LYS A 103 -21.12 14.73 -1.15
CA LYS A 103 -22.06 14.54 -0.04
C LYS A 103 -21.82 13.22 0.68
N ASP A 104 -22.22 13.17 1.94
CA ASP A 104 -22.28 11.92 2.70
C ASP A 104 -23.36 11.03 2.09
N GLU A 105 -22.93 9.92 1.48
CA GLU A 105 -23.79 8.96 0.81
C GLU A 105 -23.34 7.54 1.16
N GLY A 106 -24.26 6.57 1.14
CA GLY A 106 -23.93 5.16 1.39
C GLY A 106 -23.65 4.82 2.86
N GLY A 107 -24.04 5.69 3.80
CA GLY A 107 -24.10 5.38 5.23
C GLY A 107 -22.78 5.46 5.99
N GLN A 108 -21.68 5.91 5.36
CA GLN A 108 -20.40 6.14 6.04
C GLN A 108 -19.80 7.49 5.62
N PRO A 109 -19.37 8.34 6.56
CA PRO A 109 -18.83 9.67 6.27
C PRO A 109 -17.51 9.62 5.50
N ILE A 110 -16.75 8.52 5.55
CA ILE A 110 -15.51 8.38 4.79
C ILE A 110 -15.73 8.41 3.26
N HIS A 111 -16.91 8.03 2.75
CA HIS A 111 -17.15 7.88 1.32
C HIS A 111 -16.93 9.17 0.52
N LYS A 112 -17.31 10.34 1.07
CA LYS A 112 -17.06 11.62 0.40
C LYS A 112 -15.57 11.93 0.31
N CYS A 113 -14.79 11.58 1.33
CA CYS A 113 -13.34 11.78 1.33
C CYS A 113 -12.66 10.86 0.32
N VAL A 114 -13.09 9.59 0.22
CA VAL A 114 -12.58 8.67 -0.81
C VAL A 114 -12.88 9.18 -2.22
N ARG A 115 -14.09 9.69 -2.47
CA ARG A 115 -14.45 10.31 -3.77
C ARG A 115 -13.62 11.58 -4.06
N TYR A 116 -13.33 12.37 -3.03
CA TYR A 116 -12.44 13.52 -3.15
C TYR A 116 -11.01 13.10 -3.51
N THR A 117 -10.44 12.11 -2.82
CA THR A 117 -9.10 11.57 -3.13
C THR A 117 -9.07 10.92 -4.52
N ASP A 118 -10.12 10.21 -4.94
CA ASP A 118 -10.24 9.68 -6.31
C ASP A 118 -10.21 10.81 -7.37
N MET A 119 -10.95 11.90 -7.14
CA MET A 119 -10.89 13.08 -8.00
C MET A 119 -9.50 13.72 -8.00
N ALA A 120 -8.83 13.80 -6.85
CA ALA A 120 -7.48 14.31 -6.71
C ALA A 120 -6.46 13.45 -7.49
N LEU A 121 -6.60 12.11 -7.43
CA LEU A 121 -5.79 11.17 -8.21
C LEU A 121 -6.04 11.32 -9.72
N ARG A 122 -7.29 11.49 -10.16
CA ARG A 122 -7.58 11.81 -11.57
C ARG A 122 -6.83 13.07 -12.02
N LYS A 123 -6.91 14.16 -11.24
CA LYS A 123 -6.18 15.41 -11.54
C LYS A 123 -4.67 15.22 -11.49
N PHE A 124 -4.15 14.36 -10.61
CA PHE A 124 -2.74 13.97 -10.60
C PHE A 124 -2.35 13.31 -11.92
N PHE A 125 -3.10 12.32 -12.41
CA PHE A 125 -2.81 11.64 -13.68
C PHE A 125 -3.00 12.56 -14.90
N GLU A 126 -3.96 13.48 -14.88
CA GLU A 126 -4.12 14.51 -15.92
C GLU A 126 -2.91 15.47 -15.99
N ALA A 127 -2.30 15.79 -14.85
CA ALA A 127 -1.10 16.63 -14.80
C ALA A 127 0.18 15.83 -15.11
N ALA A 128 0.28 14.61 -14.58
CA ALA A 128 1.39 13.68 -14.78
C ALA A 128 1.51 13.28 -16.25
N SER A 129 0.39 12.98 -16.93
CA SER A 129 0.37 12.60 -18.35
C SER A 129 0.96 13.63 -19.32
N LYS A 130 1.11 14.88 -18.87
CA LYS A 130 1.72 15.98 -19.62
C LYS A 130 3.24 16.08 -19.38
N GLN A 131 3.79 15.31 -18.45
CA GLN A 131 5.21 15.36 -18.10
C GLN A 131 6.04 14.39 -18.94
N PRO A 132 7.32 14.71 -19.23
CA PRO A 132 8.18 13.88 -20.07
C PRO A 132 8.48 12.50 -19.46
N TRP A 133 8.45 12.36 -18.14
CA TRP A 133 8.72 11.09 -17.44
C TRP A 133 7.54 10.11 -17.46
N TYR A 134 6.32 10.57 -17.78
CA TYR A 134 5.09 9.79 -17.60
C TYR A 134 5.09 8.43 -18.29
N LYS A 135 5.42 8.41 -19.59
CA LYS A 135 5.43 7.17 -20.38
C LYS A 135 6.44 6.14 -19.87
N ASN A 136 7.50 6.57 -19.17
CA ASN A 136 8.56 5.73 -18.64
C ASN A 136 8.48 5.60 -17.11
N THR A 137 7.25 5.54 -16.57
CA THR A 137 7.02 5.43 -15.13
C THR A 137 6.10 4.26 -14.81
N VAL A 138 6.49 3.45 -13.83
CA VAL A 138 5.60 2.47 -13.19
C VAL A 138 4.91 3.17 -12.03
N PHE A 139 3.58 3.23 -12.06
CA PHE A 139 2.77 3.68 -10.93
C PHE A 139 2.30 2.48 -10.14
N VAL A 140 2.41 2.57 -8.81
CA VAL A 140 1.84 1.60 -7.87
C VAL A 140 0.88 2.33 -6.95
N LEU A 141 -0.40 1.98 -7.01
CA LEU A 141 -1.41 2.47 -6.09
C LEU A 141 -1.72 1.36 -5.09
N VAL A 142 -1.52 1.63 -3.81
CA VAL A 142 -1.75 0.68 -2.73
C VAL A 142 -2.34 1.43 -1.54
N ALA A 143 -3.41 0.90 -0.95
CA ALA A 143 -3.91 1.43 0.31
C ALA A 143 -3.03 0.96 1.48
N ASP A 144 -2.95 1.74 2.55
CA ASP A 144 -2.27 1.38 3.77
C ASP A 144 -3.07 0.35 4.58
N HIS A 145 -4.37 0.57 4.73
CA HIS A 145 -5.32 -0.31 5.39
C HIS A 145 -6.78 -0.05 4.98
N THR A 146 -7.72 -0.87 5.45
CA THR A 146 -9.16 -0.64 5.26
C THR A 146 -9.72 0.30 6.35
N ASN A 147 -10.96 0.77 6.18
CA ASN A 147 -11.63 1.62 7.17
C ASN A 147 -13.13 1.26 7.24
N GLN A 148 -13.96 2.19 7.73
CA GLN A 148 -15.41 2.09 7.80
C GLN A 148 -16.00 1.36 6.59
N ASN A 149 -16.78 0.33 6.84
CA ASN A 149 -17.36 -0.51 5.80
C ASN A 149 -18.83 -0.83 6.07
N THR A 150 -19.57 -1.07 5.00
CA THR A 150 -21.00 -1.43 5.06
C THR A 150 -21.25 -2.86 4.57
N HIS A 151 -20.40 -3.36 3.66
CA HIS A 151 -20.55 -4.68 3.05
C HIS A 151 -20.15 -5.81 4.02
N PRO A 152 -20.97 -6.88 4.18
CA PRO A 152 -20.70 -7.97 5.12
C PRO A 152 -19.32 -8.62 4.96
N TYR A 153 -18.86 -8.79 3.72
CA TYR A 153 -17.51 -9.33 3.43
C TYR A 153 -16.40 -8.53 4.14
N TYR A 154 -16.42 -7.20 4.08
CA TYR A 154 -15.39 -6.33 4.68
C TYR A 154 -15.47 -6.27 6.22
N LYS A 155 -16.48 -6.94 6.82
CA LYS A 155 -16.59 -7.14 8.27
C LYS A 155 -16.00 -8.47 8.74
N THR A 156 -15.58 -9.33 7.81
CA THR A 156 -14.90 -10.59 8.13
C THR A 156 -13.41 -10.34 8.38
N ASP A 157 -12.74 -11.28 9.06
CA ASP A 157 -11.31 -11.17 9.31
C ASP A 157 -10.46 -11.15 8.02
N GLN A 158 -10.95 -11.72 6.92
CA GLN A 158 -10.34 -11.58 5.60
C GLN A 158 -10.60 -10.20 5.00
N GLY A 159 -11.86 -9.76 5.02
CA GLY A 159 -12.26 -8.52 4.38
C GLY A 159 -11.63 -7.29 5.03
N LEU A 160 -11.38 -7.34 6.34
CA LEU A 160 -10.73 -6.26 7.10
C LEU A 160 -9.31 -5.93 6.59
N TYR A 161 -8.64 -6.86 5.90
CA TYR A 161 -7.30 -6.67 5.32
C TYR A 161 -7.30 -6.67 3.79
N SER A 162 -8.48 -6.67 3.16
CA SER A 162 -8.60 -6.63 1.71
C SER A 162 -8.48 -5.20 1.20
N ILE A 163 -7.32 -4.87 0.62
CA ILE A 163 -7.01 -3.55 0.06
C ILE A 163 -6.72 -3.63 -1.46
N PRO A 164 -6.86 -2.52 -2.20
CA PRO A 164 -6.39 -2.48 -3.58
C PRO A 164 -4.86 -2.44 -3.66
N ILE A 165 -4.31 -3.19 -4.62
CA ILE A 165 -2.93 -3.06 -5.10
C ILE A 165 -3.02 -3.03 -6.63
N ILE A 166 -2.63 -1.91 -7.24
CA ILE A 166 -2.74 -1.66 -8.67
C ILE A 166 -1.36 -1.28 -9.20
N PHE A 167 -0.86 -2.05 -10.16
CA PHE A 167 0.29 -1.68 -10.97
C PHE A 167 -0.19 -1.11 -12.29
N TYR A 168 0.33 0.04 -12.69
CA TYR A 168 -0.06 0.74 -13.89
C TYR A 168 1.17 1.27 -14.63
N THR A 169 1.28 0.95 -15.92
CA THR A 169 2.31 1.49 -16.82
C THR A 169 1.65 2.19 -18.00
N PRO A 170 1.92 3.48 -18.24
CA PRO A 170 1.27 4.21 -19.33
C PRO A 170 1.70 3.79 -20.74
N ASP A 171 2.83 3.10 -20.87
CA ASP A 171 3.30 2.53 -22.13
C ASP A 171 2.58 1.21 -22.50
N GLY A 172 1.76 0.66 -21.61
CA GLY A 172 1.05 -0.59 -21.83
C GLY A 172 1.91 -1.84 -21.70
N SER A 173 3.07 -1.75 -21.06
CA SER A 173 3.97 -2.89 -20.79
C SER A 173 3.39 -3.93 -19.83
N LEU A 174 2.35 -3.57 -19.07
CA LEU A 174 1.60 -4.50 -18.23
C LEU A 174 0.28 -4.91 -18.90
N GLU A 175 -0.06 -6.19 -18.77
CA GLU A 175 -1.37 -6.70 -19.18
C GLU A 175 -2.49 -6.02 -18.37
N THR A 176 -3.54 -5.58 -19.06
CA THR A 176 -4.70 -4.96 -18.43
C THR A 176 -5.64 -6.00 -17.85
N GLY A 177 -5.96 -5.91 -16.56
CA GLY A 177 -6.99 -6.72 -15.93
C GLY A 177 -6.64 -7.14 -14.51
N MET A 178 -7.60 -7.78 -13.83
CA MET A 178 -7.36 -8.37 -12.52
C MET A 178 -6.70 -9.74 -12.67
N LYS A 179 -5.55 -9.93 -12.02
CA LYS A 179 -4.84 -11.22 -12.00
C LYS A 179 -5.67 -12.25 -11.20
N GLN A 180 -6.31 -13.17 -11.91
CA GLN A 180 -7.24 -14.14 -11.29
C GLN A 180 -6.50 -15.17 -10.45
N GLY A 181 -7.10 -15.54 -9.31
CA GLY A 181 -6.59 -16.59 -8.42
C GLY A 181 -5.32 -16.24 -7.65
N VAL A 182 -4.75 -15.05 -7.86
CA VAL A 182 -3.57 -14.53 -7.17
C VAL A 182 -3.95 -13.99 -5.80
N ILE A 183 -3.18 -14.36 -4.78
CA ILE A 183 -3.23 -13.75 -3.45
C ILE A 183 -2.11 -12.71 -3.42
N ALA A 184 -2.44 -11.46 -3.10
CA ALA A 184 -1.48 -10.36 -3.05
C ALA A 184 -1.52 -9.66 -1.70
N GLN A 185 -0.37 -9.13 -1.28
CA GLN A 185 -0.18 -8.36 -0.05
C GLN A 185 0.81 -7.21 -0.27
N GLN A 186 0.84 -6.23 0.64
CA GLN A 186 1.67 -5.02 0.49
C GLN A 186 3.17 -5.33 0.35
N ILE A 187 3.66 -6.37 1.05
CA ILE A 187 5.07 -6.76 1.02
C ILE A 187 5.51 -7.38 -0.31
N ASP A 188 4.57 -7.68 -1.21
CA ASP A 188 4.86 -8.14 -2.57
C ASP A 188 5.20 -6.98 -3.52
N VAL A 189 4.91 -5.72 -3.13
CA VAL A 189 5.19 -4.54 -3.98
C VAL A 189 6.68 -4.42 -4.29
N LEU A 190 7.54 -4.57 -3.28
CA LEU A 190 8.99 -4.48 -3.45
C LEU A 190 9.53 -5.53 -4.46
N PRO A 191 9.36 -6.85 -4.25
CA PRO A 191 9.89 -7.84 -5.19
C PRO A 191 9.26 -7.74 -6.59
N THR A 192 7.97 -7.39 -6.69
CA THR A 192 7.33 -7.17 -8.00
C THR A 192 7.97 -5.99 -8.75
N LEU A 193 8.18 -4.86 -8.07
CA LEU A 193 8.87 -3.70 -8.66
C LEU A 193 10.31 -4.01 -9.04
N MET A 194 11.05 -4.73 -8.19
CA MET A 194 12.44 -5.10 -8.50
C MET A 194 12.52 -6.00 -9.75
N GLY A 195 11.57 -6.93 -9.91
CA GLY A 195 11.42 -7.74 -11.12
C GLY A 195 11.14 -6.89 -12.36
N MET A 196 10.19 -5.95 -12.27
CA MET A 196 9.86 -5.03 -13.37
C MET A 196 11.04 -4.13 -13.78
N LEU A 197 11.85 -3.68 -12.82
CA LEU A 197 13.01 -2.82 -13.06
C LEU A 197 14.26 -3.60 -13.51
N GLY A 198 14.22 -4.93 -13.54
CA GLY A 198 15.39 -5.76 -13.84
C GLY A 198 16.51 -5.58 -12.82
N TYR A 199 16.18 -5.39 -11.54
CA TYR A 199 17.18 -5.21 -10.49
C TYR A 199 18.00 -6.49 -10.30
N ASP A 200 19.32 -6.38 -10.46
CA ASP A 200 20.27 -7.49 -10.63
C ASP A 200 21.16 -7.74 -9.40
N LYS A 201 20.96 -6.99 -8.31
CA LYS A 201 21.73 -7.17 -7.07
C LYS A 201 20.95 -8.02 -6.06
N PRO A 202 21.63 -8.73 -5.14
CA PRO A 202 20.97 -9.42 -4.05
C PRO A 202 20.14 -8.47 -3.18
N TYR A 203 18.96 -8.92 -2.77
CA TYR A 203 18.11 -8.27 -1.79
C TYR A 203 17.24 -9.32 -1.09
N ILE A 204 16.64 -8.92 0.04
CA ILE A 204 15.64 -9.74 0.71
C ILE A 204 14.28 -9.07 0.64
N ALA A 205 13.30 -9.87 0.29
CA ALA A 205 11.89 -9.56 0.41
C ALA A 205 11.19 -10.75 1.09
N PHE A 206 10.26 -10.44 1.98
CA PHE A 206 9.38 -11.47 2.55
C PHE A 206 8.23 -11.82 1.61
N GLY A 207 7.80 -10.90 0.74
CA GLY A 207 6.79 -11.15 -0.28
C GLY A 207 7.33 -11.85 -1.53
N CYS A 208 6.49 -11.97 -2.56
CA CYS A 208 6.81 -12.57 -3.84
C CYS A 208 6.60 -11.61 -5.02
N ASP A 209 7.25 -11.87 -6.15
CA ASP A 209 6.98 -11.13 -7.39
C ASP A 209 5.65 -11.61 -7.98
N LEU A 210 4.61 -10.75 -7.95
CA LEU A 210 3.26 -11.09 -8.38
C LEU A 210 3.14 -11.32 -9.89
N LEU A 211 4.08 -10.84 -10.70
CA LEU A 211 4.06 -11.02 -12.15
C LEU A 211 4.58 -12.41 -12.53
N HIS A 212 5.64 -12.86 -11.87
CA HIS A 212 6.33 -14.11 -12.22
C HIS A 212 6.03 -15.30 -11.30
N THR A 213 5.50 -15.06 -10.09
CA THR A 213 5.12 -16.14 -9.17
C THR A 213 3.80 -16.79 -9.62
N PRO A 214 3.75 -18.13 -9.80
CA PRO A 214 2.50 -18.82 -10.12
C PRO A 214 1.43 -18.57 -9.05
N ALA A 215 0.18 -18.34 -9.46
CA ALA A 215 -0.91 -18.01 -8.53
C ALA A 215 -1.05 -19.02 -7.36
N ALA A 216 -0.85 -20.33 -7.63
CA ALA A 216 -0.88 -21.38 -6.61
C ALA A 216 0.22 -21.28 -5.54
N GLN A 217 1.30 -20.54 -5.81
CA GLN A 217 2.42 -20.30 -4.90
C GLN A 217 2.33 -18.94 -4.20
N THR A 218 1.39 -18.08 -4.60
CA THR A 218 1.14 -16.80 -3.93
C THR A 218 0.42 -17.01 -2.60
N TRP A 219 0.65 -16.10 -1.66
CA TRP A 219 0.16 -16.19 -0.30
C TRP A 219 0.08 -14.81 0.33
N ALA A 220 -0.65 -14.71 1.44
CA ALA A 220 -0.65 -13.52 2.28
C ALA A 220 -0.67 -13.91 3.74
N PHE A 221 -0.16 -13.03 4.59
CA PHE A 221 -0.36 -13.17 6.02
C PHE A 221 -0.63 -11.83 6.69
N ASN A 222 -1.36 -11.86 7.80
CA ASN A 222 -1.52 -10.71 8.66
C ASN A 222 -1.68 -11.16 10.12
N TYR A 223 -1.68 -10.20 11.03
CA TYR A 223 -1.90 -10.43 12.44
C TYR A 223 -3.05 -9.55 12.92
N ASN A 224 -4.08 -10.17 13.49
CA ASN A 224 -5.26 -9.52 14.01
C ASN A 224 -5.49 -9.96 15.45
N ASN A 225 -5.23 -9.05 16.41
CA ASN A 225 -5.59 -9.19 17.83
C ASN A 225 -5.28 -10.57 18.45
N GLY A 226 -4.03 -11.04 18.33
CA GLY A 226 -3.61 -12.35 18.87
C GLY A 226 -3.69 -13.50 17.89
N VAL A 227 -4.24 -13.28 16.68
CA VAL A 227 -4.43 -14.33 15.68
C VAL A 227 -3.65 -14.00 14.42
N TYR A 228 -2.72 -14.88 14.06
CA TYR A 228 -2.10 -14.89 12.74
C TYR A 228 -3.08 -15.47 11.72
N GLN A 229 -3.25 -14.76 10.61
CA GLN A 229 -4.04 -15.21 9.46
C GLN A 229 -3.09 -15.55 8.33
N TYR A 230 -3.21 -16.74 7.76
CA TYR A 230 -2.38 -17.19 6.64
C TYR A 230 -3.26 -17.66 5.47
N PHE A 231 -3.10 -17.00 4.33
CA PHE A 231 -3.83 -17.26 3.09
C PHE A 231 -2.91 -17.97 2.11
N LYS A 232 -3.28 -19.17 1.68
CA LYS A 232 -2.57 -19.88 0.61
C LYS A 232 -3.49 -20.87 -0.11
N GLY A 233 -3.36 -20.93 -1.43
CA GLY A 233 -4.27 -21.73 -2.25
C GLY A 233 -5.70 -21.26 -2.04
N ASP A 234 -6.58 -22.16 -1.58
CA ASP A 234 -7.99 -21.84 -1.30
C ASP A 234 -8.28 -21.64 0.19
N PHE A 235 -7.24 -21.67 1.03
CA PHE A 235 -7.38 -21.76 2.48
C PHE A 235 -6.95 -20.49 3.21
N LEU A 236 -7.72 -20.14 4.23
CA LEU A 236 -7.36 -19.21 5.29
C LEU A 236 -7.19 -20.00 6.58
N LEU A 237 -5.97 -20.04 7.13
CA LEU A 237 -5.66 -20.57 8.45
C LEU A 237 -5.63 -19.43 9.47
N GLN A 238 -6.28 -19.61 10.61
CA GLN A 238 -6.20 -18.73 11.77
C GLN A 238 -5.50 -19.44 12.93
N PHE A 239 -4.39 -18.89 13.43
CA PHE A 239 -3.49 -19.50 14.40
C PHE A 239 -3.14 -18.52 15.52
N ASP A 240 -3.25 -18.92 16.79
CA ASP A 240 -3.04 -18.03 17.96
C ASP A 240 -1.58 -17.98 18.47
N GLY A 241 -0.65 -18.58 17.72
CA GLY A 241 0.74 -18.77 18.17
C GLY A 241 1.00 -20.12 18.82
N GLN A 242 -0.04 -20.82 19.28
CA GLN A 242 0.07 -22.14 19.92
C GLN A 242 -0.75 -23.21 19.19
N LYS A 243 -1.98 -22.89 18.79
CA LYS A 243 -2.91 -23.82 18.13
C LYS A 243 -3.72 -23.14 17.03
N THR A 244 -4.21 -23.95 16.09
CA THR A 244 -5.17 -23.50 15.09
C THR A 244 -6.51 -23.18 15.72
N LYS A 245 -7.01 -21.99 15.45
CA LYS A 245 -8.32 -21.48 15.84
C LYS A 245 -9.37 -21.81 14.80
N ALA A 246 -9.04 -21.64 13.53
CA ALA A 246 -9.95 -21.91 12.42
C ALA A 246 -9.21 -22.21 11.12
N LEU A 247 -9.91 -22.88 10.21
CA LEU A 247 -9.51 -23.10 8.82
C LEU A 247 -10.74 -22.90 7.93
N TYR A 248 -10.64 -22.07 6.89
CA TYR A 248 -11.74 -21.77 5.98
C TYR A 248 -11.35 -21.97 4.52
N ARG A 249 -12.33 -22.31 3.66
CA ARG A 249 -12.18 -22.24 2.19
C ARG A 249 -12.54 -20.83 1.70
N PHE A 250 -11.66 -19.87 1.98
CA PHE A 250 -11.97 -18.43 1.94
C PHE A 250 -12.46 -17.90 0.57
N LYS A 251 -12.07 -18.55 -0.54
CA LYS A 251 -12.53 -18.19 -1.88
C LYS A 251 -13.99 -18.56 -2.14
N THR A 252 -14.48 -19.64 -1.54
CA THR A 252 -15.86 -20.14 -1.73
C THR A 252 -16.76 -19.88 -0.52
N ASP A 253 -16.17 -19.65 0.65
CA ASP A 253 -16.83 -19.26 1.89
C ASP A 253 -16.33 -17.86 2.31
N SER A 254 -16.68 -16.86 1.52
CA SER A 254 -16.21 -15.48 1.68
C SER A 254 -16.70 -14.80 2.97
N LEU A 255 -17.67 -15.40 3.67
CA LEU A 255 -18.17 -14.94 4.95
C LEU A 255 -17.60 -15.73 6.14
N LEU A 256 -16.67 -16.65 5.89
CA LEU A 256 -15.97 -17.45 6.91
C LEU A 256 -16.93 -18.18 7.86
N LYS A 257 -17.99 -18.78 7.33
CA LYS A 257 -19.05 -19.42 8.11
C LYS A 257 -18.73 -20.87 8.47
N GLN A 258 -17.92 -21.57 7.67
CA GLN A 258 -17.66 -23.00 7.80
C GLN A 258 -16.24 -23.26 8.32
N ASN A 259 -16.09 -23.40 9.64
CA ASN A 259 -14.80 -23.75 10.23
C ASN A 259 -14.47 -25.24 10.01
N LEU A 260 -13.32 -25.48 9.38
CA LEU A 260 -12.75 -26.78 9.01
C LEU A 260 -11.53 -27.18 9.84
N ALA A 261 -11.25 -26.49 10.95
CA ALA A 261 -10.14 -26.84 11.84
C ALA A 261 -10.23 -28.31 12.30
N GLY A 262 -9.11 -29.03 12.21
CA GLY A 262 -8.98 -30.45 12.53
C GLY A 262 -9.59 -31.40 11.49
N LYS A 263 -10.21 -30.90 10.42
CA LYS A 263 -10.94 -31.73 9.44
C LYS A 263 -10.18 -32.03 8.16
N LEU A 264 -9.14 -31.26 7.84
CA LEU A 264 -8.41 -31.37 6.58
C LEU A 264 -6.89 -31.56 6.83
N PRO A 265 -6.23 -32.46 6.07
CA PRO A 265 -4.79 -32.72 6.24
C PRO A 265 -3.90 -31.51 5.89
N ILE A 266 -4.39 -30.59 5.04
CA ILE A 266 -3.67 -29.38 4.64
C ILE A 266 -3.35 -28.46 5.83
N GLN A 267 -4.08 -28.56 6.93
CA GLN A 267 -3.89 -27.70 8.10
C GLN A 267 -2.46 -27.77 8.63
N SER A 268 -1.91 -28.98 8.82
CA SER A 268 -0.56 -29.16 9.38
C SER A 268 0.51 -28.55 8.48
N GLN A 269 0.33 -28.62 7.16
CA GLN A 269 1.23 -27.97 6.20
C GLN A 269 1.17 -26.44 6.35
N LEU A 270 -0.03 -25.86 6.35
CA LEU A 270 -0.21 -24.40 6.48
C LEU A 270 0.34 -23.87 7.82
N GLU A 271 0.13 -24.63 8.91
CA GLU A 271 0.70 -24.28 10.22
C GLU A 271 2.23 -24.26 10.20
N ASN A 272 2.86 -25.27 9.60
CA ASN A 272 4.32 -25.35 9.52
C ASN A 272 4.91 -24.23 8.65
N GLU A 273 4.26 -23.91 7.54
CA GLU A 273 4.65 -22.79 6.68
C GLU A 273 4.54 -21.45 7.43
N LEU A 274 3.41 -21.20 8.10
CA LEU A 274 3.22 -19.99 8.90
C LEU A 274 4.24 -19.88 10.04
N LYS A 275 4.48 -20.97 10.79
CA LYS A 275 5.50 -20.99 11.85
C LYS A 275 6.90 -20.68 11.31
N SER A 276 7.23 -21.18 10.12
CA SER A 276 8.49 -20.89 9.46
C SER A 276 8.62 -19.41 9.10
N LEU A 277 7.55 -18.78 8.59
CA LEU A 277 7.52 -17.34 8.31
C LEU A 277 7.72 -16.50 9.57
N ILE A 278 7.00 -16.83 10.65
CA ILE A 278 7.13 -16.15 11.95
C ILE A 278 8.55 -16.30 12.49
N GLN A 279 9.12 -17.50 12.43
CA GLN A 279 10.48 -17.76 12.90
C GLN A 279 11.52 -16.97 12.09
N GLN A 280 11.40 -16.93 10.76
CA GLN A 280 12.31 -16.15 9.92
C GLN A 280 12.25 -14.66 10.26
N TYR A 281 11.06 -14.10 10.44
CA TYR A 281 10.88 -12.70 10.81
C TYR A 281 11.49 -12.42 12.20
N MET A 282 11.11 -13.21 13.20
CA MET A 282 11.54 -13.03 14.60
C MET A 282 13.03 -13.31 14.82
N HIS A 283 13.67 -14.07 13.93
CA HIS A 283 15.10 -14.26 13.96
C HIS A 283 15.82 -13.12 13.24
N ARG A 284 15.52 -12.90 11.95
CA ARG A 284 16.33 -12.02 11.09
C ARG A 284 16.19 -10.54 11.41
N MET A 285 14.99 -10.09 11.79
CA MET A 285 14.76 -8.67 12.09
C MET A 285 15.54 -8.22 13.33
N PRO A 286 15.48 -8.91 14.49
CA PRO A 286 16.25 -8.49 15.66
C PRO A 286 17.77 -8.69 15.53
N THR A 287 18.22 -9.69 14.77
CA THR A 287 19.67 -9.96 14.62
C THR A 287 20.33 -9.21 13.48
N ASN A 288 19.57 -8.40 12.72
CA ASN A 288 20.03 -7.68 11.54
C ASN A 288 20.76 -8.58 10.50
N THR A 289 20.33 -9.84 10.38
CA THR A 289 20.86 -10.82 9.41
C THR A 289 19.94 -10.88 8.19
N LEU A 290 19.73 -9.71 7.59
CA LEU A 290 18.79 -9.52 6.49
C LEU A 290 19.38 -9.80 5.11
N ILE A 291 20.69 -9.92 4.95
CA ILE A 291 21.35 -10.43 3.74
C ILE A 291 22.53 -11.23 4.29
N MET A 292 22.55 -12.55 4.09
CA MET A 292 23.76 -13.36 4.28
C MET A 292 24.38 -13.63 2.92
#